data_AF-A0A699XD27-F1
#
_entry.id   AF-A0A699XD27-F1
#
_cell.length_a   1.000
_cell.length_b   1.000
_cell.length_c   1.000
_cell.angle_alpha   90.00
_cell.angle_beta   90.00
_cell.angle_gamma   90.00
#
_symmetry.space_group_name_H-M   'P 1'
#
loop_
_entity.id
_entity.type
_entity.pdbx_description
1 polymer ?
#
loop_
_entity_poly.entity_id
_entity_poly.type
_entity_poly.pdbx_seq_one_letter_code
_entity_poly.pdbx_strand_id
1 'polypeptide(L)' 'MLMCDALRERGYRVSEAQDGASGLQVLRAMEEVDLLVTDVGLPGGMDGRQVADAARAMRPALRVLFV' A
#
# COMPACT_ATOMS: atom_id res chain seq x y z
N MET A 1 -10.82 5.14 4.99
CA MET A 1 -11.08 5.44 6.42
C MET A 1 -11.41 4.20 7.25
N LEU A 2 -12.56 3.51 7.06
CA LEU A 2 -12.95 2.40 7.97
C LEU A 2 -11.87 1.33 8.18
N MET A 3 -11.21 0.88 7.11
CA MET A 3 -10.13 -0.11 7.20
C MET A 3 -8.91 0.41 7.96
N CYS A 4 -8.51 1.65 7.70
CA CYS A 4 -7.35 2.28 8.33
C CYS A 4 -7.57 2.44 9.84
N ASP A 5 -8.77 2.86 10.24
CA ASP A 5 -9.14 3.03 11.64
C ASP A 5 -9.17 1.67 12.36
N ALA A 6 -9.79 0.65 11.76
CA ALA A 6 -9.81 -0.71 12.32
C ALA A 6 -8.41 -1.32 12.49
N LEU A 7 -7.47 -1.02 11.58
CA LEU A 7 -6.08 -1.45 11.68
C LEU A 7 -5.33 -0.66 12.78
N ARG A 8 -5.53 0.66 12.86
CA ARG A 8 -4.94 1.48 13.92
C ARG A 8 -5.40 1.03 15.31
N GLU A 9 -6.68 0.73 15.48
CA GLU A 9 -7.24 0.20 16.74
C GLU A 9 -6.61 -1.13 17.17
N ARG A 10 -6.14 -1.93 16.20
CA ARG A 10 -5.40 -3.18 16.45
C ARG A 10 -3.91 -2.98 16.70
N GLY A 11 -3.43 -1.74 16.74
CA GLY A 11 -2.04 -1.38 17.02
C GLY A 11 -1.12 -1.33 15.80
N TYR A 12 -1.68 -1.40 14.58
CA TYR A 12 -0.87 -1.26 13.36
C TYR A 12 -0.54 0.21 13.08
N ARG A 13 0.68 0.47 12.59
CA ARG A 13 1.05 1.77 11.99
C ARG A 13 0.52 1.80 10.56
N VAL A 14 -0.40 2.72 10.28
CA VAL A 14 -1.07 2.82 8.98
C VAL A 14 -0.76 4.14 8.31
N SER A 15 -0.19 4.07 7.11
CA SER A 15 -0.04 5.19 6.18
C SER A 15 -1.03 5.06 5.03
N GLU A 16 -1.65 6.16 4.64
CA GLU A 16 -2.71 6.19 3.60
C GLU A 16 -2.21 6.88 2.34
N ALA A 17 -2.69 6.41 1.19
CA ALA A 17 -2.42 6.99 -0.13
C ALA A 17 -3.72 6.99 -0.95
N GLN A 18 -3.91 8.02 -1.79
CA GLN A 18 -5.14 8.20 -2.56
C GLN A 18 -5.11 7.50 -3.92
N ASP A 19 -3.91 7.14 -4.39
CA ASP A 19 -3.67 6.48 -5.67
C ASP A 19 -2.36 5.68 -5.63
N GLY A 20 -2.07 4.94 -6.71
CA GLY A 20 -0.88 4.10 -6.79
C GLY A 20 0.44 4.89 -6.75
N ALA A 21 0.47 6.09 -7.35
CA ALA A 21 1.67 6.90 -7.41
C ALA A 21 2.08 7.43 -6.03
N SER A 22 1.13 8.00 -5.29
CA SER A 22 1.31 8.45 -3.91
C SER A 22 1.64 7.27 -2.98
N GLY A 23 1.03 6.10 -3.18
CA GLY A 23 1.34 4.89 -2.42
C GLY A 23 2.80 4.44 -2.58
N LEU A 24 3.32 4.45 -3.80
CA LEU A 24 4.73 4.14 -4.06
C LEU A 24 5.68 5.20 -3.49
N GLN A 25 5.30 6.47 -3.46
CA GLN A 25 6.10 7.52 -2.81
C GLN A 25 6.19 7.29 -1.29
N VAL A 26 5.07 6.97 -0.64
CA VAL A 26 5.03 6.61 0.79
C VAL A 26 5.92 5.39 1.04
N LEU A 27 5.80 4.35 0.21
CA LEU A 27 6.62 3.13 0.33
C LEU A 27 8.12 3.41 0.19
N ARG A 28 8.53 4.42 -0.60
CA ARG A 28 9.94 4.82 -0.73
C ARG A 28 10.44 5.58 0.50
N ALA A 29 9.59 6.38 1.12
CA ALA A 29 9.96 7.24 2.24
C ALA A 29 9.99 6.51 3.59
N MET A 30 9.21 5.44 3.74
CA MET A 30 9.19 4.64 4.96
C MET A 30 10.36 3.67 5.01
N GLU A 31 10.97 3.46 6.18
CA GLU A 31 12.02 2.45 6.35
C GLU A 31 11.40 1.04 6.33
N GLU A 32 10.35 0.82 7.12
CA GLU A 32 9.68 -0.49 7.27
C GLU A 32 8.20 -0.45 6.86
N VAL A 33 7.80 -1.44 6.07
CA VAL A 33 6.42 -1.69 5.65
C VAL A 33 6.23 -3.20 5.54
N ASP A 34 5.34 -3.74 6.37
CA ASP A 34 5.13 -5.19 6.51
C ASP A 34 4.05 -5.76 5.60
N LEU A 35 3.14 -4.89 5.14
CA LEU A 35 1.96 -5.21 4.34
C LEU A 35 1.55 -3.99 3.51
N LEU A 36 1.37 -4.20 2.21
CA LEU A 36 0.66 -3.28 1.33
C LEU A 36 -0.78 -3.77 1.16
N VAL A 37 -1.74 -2.88 1.38
CA VAL A 37 -3.16 -3.12 1.06
C VAL A 37 -3.54 -2.19 -0.09
N THR A 38 -4.14 -2.72 -1.15
CA THR A 38 -4.50 -1.94 -2.34
C THR A 38 -5.74 -2.51 -3.02
N ASP A 39 -6.65 -1.64 -3.45
CA ASP A 39 -7.71 -2.02 -4.39
C ASP A 39 -7.08 -2.41 -5.73
N VAL A 40 -7.73 -3.29 -6.50
CA VAL A 40 -7.27 -3.61 -7.87
C VAL A 40 -7.53 -2.44 -8.81
N GLY A 41 -8.70 -1.82 -8.72
CA GLY A 41 -9.11 -0.71 -9.59
C GLY A 41 -8.75 0.64 -9.00
N LEU A 42 -7.47 1.03 -9.09
CA LEU A 42 -7.01 2.34 -8.61
C LEU A 42 -7.23 3.44 -9.67
N PRO A 43 -7.54 4.68 -9.24
CA PRO A 43 -7.53 5.85 -10.11
C PRO A 43 -6.08 6.26 -10.46
N GLY A 44 -5.91 7.10 -11.49
CA GLY A 44 -4.60 7.70 -11.81
C GLY A 44 -3.70 6.88 -12.74
N GLY A 45 -4.26 5.88 -13.45
CA GLY A 45 -3.58 5.20 -14.56
C GLY A 45 -2.63 4.06 -14.15
N MET A 46 -2.46 3.81 -12.85
CA MET A 46 -1.78 2.65 -12.32
C MET A 46 -2.78 1.82 -11.52
N ASP A 47 -2.98 0.55 -11.88
CA ASP A 47 -3.84 -0.36 -11.15
C ASP A 47 -3.12 -0.97 -9.91
N GLY A 48 -3.87 -1.59 -9.00
CA GLY A 48 -3.32 -2.15 -7.77
C GLY A 48 -2.28 -3.25 -7.99
N ARG A 49 -2.38 -4.01 -9.10
CA ARG A 49 -1.40 -5.05 -9.43
C ARG A 49 -0.09 -4.43 -9.87
N GLN A 50 -0.15 -3.37 -10.68
CA GLN A 50 1.02 -2.60 -11.08
C GLN A 50 1.70 -1.94 -9.87
N VAL A 51 0.93 -1.44 -8.89
CA VAL A 51 1.48 -0.96 -7.61
C VAL A 51 2.18 -2.10 -6.87
N ALA A 52 1.53 -3.26 -6.74
CA ALA A 52 2.07 -4.41 -6.03
C ALA A 52 3.38 -4.91 -6.66
N ASP A 53 3.45 -4.97 -7.98
CA ASP A 53 4.65 -5.38 -8.72
C ASP A 53 5.79 -4.37 -8.52
N ALA A 54 5.51 -3.08 -8.63
CA ALA A 54 6.49 -2.02 -8.37
C ALA A 54 6.98 -2.02 -6.92
N ALA A 55 6.07 -2.24 -5.98
CA ALA A 55 6.37 -2.32 -4.56
C ALA A 55 7.27 -3.52 -4.24
N ARG A 56 7.01 -4.68 -4.86
CA ARG A 56 7.83 -5.89 -4.71
C ARG A 56 9.19 -5.79 -5.40
N ALA A 57 9.29 -5.05 -6.50
CA ALA A 57 10.58 -4.76 -7.12
C ALA A 57 11.51 -3.99 -6.15
N MET A 58 10.94 -3.11 -5.31
CA MET A 58 11.68 -2.39 -4.27
C MET A 58 11.87 -3.23 -3.00
N ARG A 59 10.87 -4.05 -2.65
CA ARG A 59 10.83 -4.86 -1.42
C ARG A 59 10.36 -6.28 -1.74
N PRO A 60 11.25 -7.19 -2.14
CA PRO A 60 10.87 -8.52 -2.62
C PRO A 60 10.02 -9.34 -1.64
N ALA A 61 10.21 -9.14 -0.33
CA ALA A 61 9.47 -9.83 0.72
C ALA A 61 8.13 -9.16 1.11
N LEU A 62 7.77 -8.04 0.47
CA LEU A 62 6.57 -7.29 0.82
C LEU A 62 5.31 -8.12 0.55
N ARG A 63 4.54 -8.32 1.61
CA ARG A 63 3.22 -8.95 1.55
C ARG A 63 2.23 -7.96 0.95
N VAL A 64 1.34 -8.47 0.10
CA VAL A 64 0.33 -7.66 -0.59
C VAL A 64 -1.03 -8.31 -0.37
N LEU A 65 -2.00 -7.50 0.05
CA LEU A 65 -3.41 -7.86 0.16
C LEU A 65 -4.20 -6.99 -0.84
N PHE A 66 -4.90 -7.65 -1.75
CA PHE A 66 -5.84 -6.97 -2.65
C PHE A 66 -7.21 -6.90 -2.01
N VAL A 67 -7.86 -5.75 -2.12
CA VAL A 67 -9.24 -5.50 -1.71
C VAL A 67 -10.13 -5.09 -2.88
#